data_AF-S5DS15-F1
#
_entry.id   AF-S5DS15-F1
#
_cell.length_a   1.000
_cell.length_b   1.000
_cell.length_c   1.000
_cell.angle_alpha   90.00
_cell.angle_beta   90.00
_cell.angle_gamma   90.00
#
_symmetry.space_group_name_H-M   'P 1'
#
loop_
_entity.id
_entity.type
_entity.pdbx_description
1 polymer ?
#
loop_
_entity_poly.entity_id
_entity_poly.type
_entity_poly.pdbx_seq_one_letter_code
_entity_poly.pdbx_strand_id
1 'polypeptide(L)'
;MVSEELIRVAILWHEMWHEGLEEASRLYFGERNVKGMFAVLEPLHAMMERGPQTLKETSFNQAYGRDLMEAQDWCRKYMRSGNVKDLTQAWDLYYHVFRRISKQLPQLTSLELQYVSPKLLMCRDLELAVPGTYDPNQPIIRIQSIAPSLQVITSKQRPRKLTIMGGNG
;
A
#
# COMPACT_ATOMS: atom_id res chain seq x y z
N MET A 1 6.26 9.21 13.51
CA MET A 1 6.87 9.75 12.28
C MET A 1 7.69 8.70 11.52
N VAL A 2 8.97 8.41 11.86
CA VAL A 2 9.82 7.51 11.04
C VAL A 2 9.21 6.13 10.87
N SER A 3 8.74 5.51 11.96
CA SER A 3 8.08 4.20 11.92
C SER A 3 6.83 4.18 11.02
N GLU A 4 5.98 5.22 11.09
CA GLU A 4 4.76 5.32 10.29
C GLU A 4 5.07 5.41 8.79
N GLU A 5 6.08 6.19 8.43
CA GLU A 5 6.47 6.34 7.03
C GLU A 5 7.21 5.10 6.50
N LEU A 6 7.97 4.40 7.35
CA LEU A 6 8.52 3.09 6.99
C LEU A 6 7.41 2.07 6.70
N ILE A 7 6.34 2.06 7.50
CA ILE A 7 5.16 1.21 7.25
C ILE A 7 4.49 1.59 5.92
N ARG A 8 4.28 2.90 5.66
CA ARG A 8 3.70 3.38 4.39
C ARG A 8 4.49 2.92 3.17
N VAL A 9 5.82 2.96 3.27
CA VAL A 9 6.71 2.59 2.16
C VAL A 9 6.86 1.07 2.03
N ALA A 10 6.62 0.31 3.10
CA ALA A 10 6.69 -1.14 3.10
C ALA A 10 5.62 -1.77 2.19
N ILE A 11 4.42 -1.20 2.12
CA ILE A 11 3.30 -1.71 1.30
C ILE A 11 2.53 -0.54 0.67
N LEU A 12 2.56 -0.45 -0.66
CA LEU A 12 1.86 0.60 -1.40
C LEU A 12 0.37 0.27 -1.56
N TRP A 13 -0.46 1.29 -1.79
CA TRP A 13 -1.89 1.10 -2.11
C TRP A 13 -2.13 0.12 -3.26
N HIS A 14 -1.27 0.13 -4.28
CA HIS A 14 -1.36 -0.82 -5.41
C HIS A 14 -1.23 -2.27 -4.94
N GLU A 15 -0.32 -2.55 -3.99
CA GLU A 15 -0.11 -3.89 -3.46
C GLU A 15 -1.25 -4.30 -2.54
N MET A 16 -1.68 -3.40 -1.65
CA MET A 16 -2.82 -3.65 -0.75
C MET A 16 -4.10 -3.96 -1.52
N TRP A 17 -4.39 -3.19 -2.57
CA TRP A 17 -5.54 -3.44 -3.44
C TRP A 17 -5.38 -4.71 -4.26
N HIS A 18 -4.19 -5.03 -4.74
CA HIS A 18 -3.98 -6.28 -5.48
C HIS A 18 -4.23 -7.51 -4.59
N GLU A 19 -3.58 -7.58 -3.43
CA GLU A 19 -3.72 -8.69 -2.49
C GLU A 19 -5.15 -8.77 -1.93
N GLY A 20 -5.72 -7.63 -1.55
CA GLY A 20 -7.08 -7.57 -1.02
C GLY A 20 -8.14 -7.99 -2.04
N LEU A 21 -8.00 -7.62 -3.32
CA LEU A 21 -8.91 -8.07 -4.37
C LEU A 21 -8.74 -9.55 -4.69
N GLU A 22 -7.53 -10.09 -4.64
CA GLU A 22 -7.26 -11.51 -4.80
C GLU A 22 -7.95 -12.32 -3.69
N GLU A 23 -7.79 -11.89 -2.43
CA GLU A 23 -8.41 -12.56 -1.27
C GLU A 23 -9.94 -12.40 -1.25
N ALA A 24 -10.46 -11.19 -1.52
CA ALA A 24 -11.90 -10.96 -1.60
C ALA A 24 -12.54 -11.82 -2.72
N SER A 25 -11.85 -11.99 -3.84
CA SER A 25 -12.29 -12.84 -4.95
C SER A 25 -12.35 -14.32 -4.53
N ARG A 26 -11.33 -14.81 -3.83
CA ARG A 26 -11.28 -16.16 -3.26
C ARG A 26 -12.48 -16.44 -2.35
N LEU A 27 -12.76 -15.51 -1.44
CA LEU A 27 -13.90 -15.60 -0.51
C LEU A 27 -15.25 -15.59 -1.23
N TYR A 28 -15.44 -14.71 -2.21
CA TYR A 28 -16.72 -14.58 -2.89
C TYR A 28 -16.98 -15.70 -3.90
N PHE A 29 -16.05 -15.95 -4.82
CA PHE A 29 -16.24 -16.92 -5.90
C PHE A 29 -15.94 -18.35 -5.47
N GLY A 30 -14.95 -18.55 -4.59
CA GLY A 30 -14.56 -19.87 -4.09
C GLY A 30 -15.43 -20.35 -2.93
N GLU A 31 -15.54 -19.54 -1.87
CA GLU A 31 -16.22 -19.95 -0.63
C GLU A 31 -17.68 -19.50 -0.53
N ARG A 32 -18.16 -18.64 -1.46
CA ARG A 32 -19.48 -17.98 -1.37
C ARG A 32 -19.66 -17.15 -0.10
N ASN A 33 -18.56 -16.71 0.50
CA ASN A 33 -18.54 -15.94 1.74
C ASN A 33 -18.58 -14.43 1.47
N VAL A 34 -19.79 -13.91 1.27
CA VAL A 34 -20.02 -12.48 0.98
C VAL A 34 -19.62 -11.57 2.15
N LYS A 35 -19.88 -12.00 3.40
CA LYS A 35 -19.51 -11.23 4.59
C LYS A 35 -18.00 -11.11 4.73
N GLY A 36 -17.28 -12.20 4.53
CA GLY A 36 -15.81 -12.22 4.53
C GLY A 36 -15.23 -11.32 3.43
N MET A 37 -15.79 -11.37 2.23
CA MET A 37 -15.39 -10.48 1.14
C MET A 37 -15.51 -9.00 1.53
N PHE A 38 -16.61 -8.57 2.15
CA PHE A 38 -16.74 -7.18 2.62
C PHE A 38 -15.74 -6.83 3.73
N ALA A 39 -15.51 -7.74 4.68
CA ALA A 39 -14.52 -7.53 5.73
C ALA A 39 -13.09 -7.30 5.20
N VAL A 40 -12.76 -7.84 4.01
CA VAL A 40 -11.49 -7.59 3.33
C VAL A 40 -11.48 -6.23 2.60
N LEU A 41 -12.57 -5.87 1.93
CA LEU A 41 -12.62 -4.67 1.09
C LEU A 41 -12.88 -3.36 1.85
N GLU A 42 -13.66 -3.40 2.94
CA GLU A 42 -14.04 -2.22 3.71
C GLU A 42 -12.83 -1.43 4.25
N PRO A 43 -11.80 -2.06 4.87
CA PRO A 43 -10.62 -1.34 5.34
C PRO A 43 -9.84 -0.65 4.20
N LEU A 44 -9.84 -1.22 3.00
CA LEU A 44 -9.17 -0.64 1.82
C LEU A 44 -9.90 0.60 1.33
N HIS A 45 -11.22 0.56 1.29
CA HIS A 45 -12.03 1.75 0.98
C HIS A 45 -11.89 2.83 2.05
N ALA A 46 -11.94 2.46 3.33
CA ALA A 46 -11.74 3.39 4.43
C ALA A 46 -10.35 4.05 4.39
N MET A 47 -9.32 3.33 3.93
CA MET A 47 -8.00 3.89 3.67
C MET A 47 -8.04 4.95 2.56
N MET A 48 -8.76 4.70 1.46
CA MET A 48 -8.90 5.68 0.37
C MET A 48 -9.73 6.90 0.75
N GLU A 49 -10.76 6.74 1.59
CA GLU A 49 -11.59 7.84 2.10
C GLU A 49 -10.78 8.85 2.92
N ARG A 50 -9.69 8.44 3.58
CA ARG A 50 -8.75 9.36 4.26
C ARG A 50 -8.01 10.29 3.31
N GLY A 51 -8.02 9.99 2.01
CA GLY A 51 -7.37 10.77 0.98
C GLY A 51 -5.87 10.48 0.83
N PRO A 52 -5.30 10.83 -0.34
CA PRO A 52 -3.89 10.62 -0.61
C PRO A 52 -3.01 11.57 0.21
N GLN A 53 -1.92 11.04 0.78
CA GLN A 53 -0.94 11.79 1.58
C GLN A 53 0.41 11.92 0.88
N THR A 54 0.63 11.16 -0.20
CA THR A 54 1.86 11.17 -1.00
C THR A 54 1.54 11.30 -2.49
N LEU A 55 2.55 11.66 -3.29
CA LEU A 55 2.39 11.76 -4.75
C LEU A 55 2.03 10.40 -5.36
N LYS A 56 2.56 9.30 -4.83
CA LYS A 56 2.23 7.95 -5.31
C LYS A 56 0.77 7.58 -5.01
N GLU A 57 0.27 7.95 -3.83
CA GLU A 57 -1.15 7.77 -3.46
C GLU A 57 -2.06 8.67 -4.30
N THR A 58 -1.64 9.91 -4.56
CA THR A 58 -2.37 10.85 -5.44
C THR A 58 -2.53 10.27 -6.84
N SER A 59 -1.44 9.73 -7.41
CA SER A 59 -1.46 9.07 -8.72
C SER A 59 -2.35 7.83 -8.74
N PHE A 60 -2.35 7.01 -7.67
CA PHE A 60 -3.26 5.88 -7.55
C PHE A 60 -4.73 6.34 -7.56
N ASN A 61 -5.06 7.34 -6.74
CA ASN A 61 -6.42 7.85 -6.61
C ASN A 61 -6.93 8.44 -7.93
N GLN A 62 -6.07 9.16 -8.66
CA GLN A 62 -6.40 9.67 -10.00
C GLN A 62 -6.64 8.54 -11.01
N ALA A 63 -5.90 7.44 -10.94
CA ALA A 63 -5.98 6.36 -11.92
C ALA A 63 -7.11 5.34 -11.67
N TYR A 64 -7.50 5.13 -10.41
CA TYR A 64 -8.40 4.04 -9.98
C TYR A 64 -9.50 4.46 -8.99
N GLY A 65 -9.38 5.64 -8.37
CA GLY A 65 -10.24 6.02 -7.24
C GLY A 65 -11.71 6.13 -7.61
N ARG A 66 -12.02 6.61 -8.82
CA ARG A 66 -13.41 6.67 -9.32
C ARG A 66 -14.03 5.27 -9.42
N ASP A 67 -13.34 4.34 -10.07
CA ASP A 67 -13.84 2.98 -10.29
C ASP A 67 -14.03 2.24 -8.96
N LEU A 68 -13.10 2.42 -8.02
CA LEU A 68 -13.19 1.82 -6.69
C LEU A 68 -14.36 2.40 -5.88
N MET A 69 -14.55 3.71 -5.89
CA MET A 69 -15.69 4.36 -5.23
C MET A 69 -17.02 3.90 -5.81
N GLU A 70 -17.14 3.81 -7.14
CA GLU A 70 -18.34 3.30 -7.80
C GLU A 70 -18.59 1.82 -7.44
N ALA A 71 -17.55 0.99 -7.39
CA ALA A 71 -17.65 -0.39 -6.93
C ALA A 71 -18.14 -0.48 -5.47
N GLN A 72 -17.69 0.43 -4.60
CA GLN A 72 -18.15 0.52 -3.22
C GLN A 72 -19.64 0.88 -3.13
N ASP A 73 -20.13 1.77 -3.98
CA ASP A 73 -21.54 2.15 -4.00
C ASP A 73 -22.44 1.01 -4.45
N TRP A 74 -22.01 0.21 -5.43
CA TRP A 74 -22.66 -1.05 -5.80
C TRP A 74 -22.69 -2.05 -4.64
N CYS A 75 -21.58 -2.19 -3.91
CA CYS A 75 -21.52 -2.99 -2.69
C CYS A 75 -22.52 -2.52 -1.61
N ARG A 76 -22.58 -1.20 -1.35
CA ARG A 76 -23.54 -0.59 -0.41
C ARG A 76 -24.98 -0.79 -0.84
N LYS A 77 -25.25 -0.75 -2.15
CA LYS A 77 -26.58 -1.02 -2.71
C LYS A 77 -26.98 -2.48 -2.50
N TYR A 78 -26.07 -3.43 -2.75
CA TYR A 78 -26.28 -4.85 -2.46
C TYR A 78 -26.62 -5.09 -0.98
N MET A 79 -25.94 -4.42 -0.04
CA MET A 79 -26.24 -4.56 1.38
C MET A 79 -27.67 -4.16 1.76
N ARG A 80 -28.31 -3.28 0.98
CA ARG A 80 -29.70 -2.86 1.19
C ARG A 80 -30.69 -3.71 0.40
N SER A 81 -30.34 -4.09 -0.83
CA SER A 81 -31.24 -4.76 -1.78
C SER A 81 -31.20 -6.29 -1.72
N GLY A 82 -30.06 -6.88 -1.34
CA GLY A 82 -29.77 -8.30 -1.48
C GLY A 82 -29.62 -8.77 -2.94
N ASN A 83 -29.66 -7.87 -3.92
CA ASN A 83 -29.70 -8.22 -5.34
C ASN A 83 -28.30 -8.52 -5.89
N VAL A 84 -28.04 -9.77 -6.23
CA VAL A 84 -26.75 -10.24 -6.77
C VAL A 84 -26.29 -9.45 -8.00
N LYS A 85 -27.21 -8.91 -8.82
CA LYS A 85 -26.84 -8.07 -9.97
C LYS A 85 -26.06 -6.82 -9.57
N ASP A 86 -26.38 -6.22 -8.42
CA ASP A 86 -25.63 -5.07 -7.89
C ASP A 86 -24.18 -5.48 -7.60
N LEU A 87 -23.97 -6.69 -7.05
CA LEU A 87 -22.64 -7.18 -6.74
C LEU A 87 -21.85 -7.59 -7.99
N THR A 88 -22.52 -8.07 -9.04
CA THR A 88 -21.89 -8.30 -10.35
C THR A 88 -21.28 -7.01 -10.91
N GLN A 89 -21.99 -5.88 -10.84
CA GLN A 89 -21.48 -4.59 -11.31
C GLN A 89 -20.23 -4.15 -10.53
N ALA A 90 -20.23 -4.34 -9.20
CA ALA A 90 -19.04 -4.05 -8.38
C ALA A 90 -17.84 -4.89 -8.83
N TRP A 91 -18.05 -6.18 -9.09
CA TRP A 91 -16.97 -7.08 -9.50
C TRP A 91 -16.38 -6.77 -10.87
N ASP A 92 -17.18 -6.27 -11.82
CA ASP A 92 -16.67 -5.82 -13.12
C ASP A 92 -15.64 -4.69 -12.95
N LEU A 93 -15.94 -3.72 -12.08
CA LEU A 93 -15.03 -2.60 -11.75
C LEU A 93 -13.80 -3.07 -10.97
N TYR A 94 -13.98 -3.90 -9.94
CA TYR A 94 -12.84 -4.46 -9.19
C TYR A 94 -11.90 -5.26 -10.08
N TYR A 95 -12.45 -6.08 -10.98
CA TYR A 95 -11.64 -6.88 -11.90
C TYR A 95 -10.90 -5.99 -12.91
N HIS A 96 -11.54 -4.91 -13.39
CA HIS A 96 -10.88 -3.92 -14.24
C HIS A 96 -9.65 -3.30 -13.56
N VAL A 97 -9.81 -2.83 -12.32
CA VAL A 97 -8.73 -2.24 -11.51
C VAL A 97 -7.64 -3.28 -11.22
N PHE A 98 -8.03 -4.48 -10.78
CA PHE A 98 -7.11 -5.60 -10.50
C PHE A 98 -6.20 -5.87 -11.70
N ARG A 99 -6.76 -6.06 -12.90
CA ARG A 99 -5.97 -6.34 -14.12
C ARG A 99 -4.98 -5.22 -14.46
N ARG A 100 -5.36 -3.95 -14.23
CA ARG A 100 -4.46 -2.81 -14.48
C ARG A 100 -3.32 -2.79 -13.47
N ILE A 101 -3.61 -3.04 -12.19
CA ILE A 101 -2.61 -3.12 -11.13
C ILE A 101 -1.66 -4.31 -11.38
N SER A 102 -2.18 -5.51 -11.67
CA SER A 102 -1.35 -6.71 -11.93
C SER A 102 -0.34 -6.50 -13.07
N LYS A 103 -0.67 -5.67 -14.07
CA LYS A 103 0.26 -5.30 -15.16
C LYS A 103 1.35 -4.32 -14.72
N GLN A 104 1.02 -3.38 -13.82
CA GLN A 104 1.97 -2.36 -13.37
C GLN A 104 2.92 -2.86 -12.29
N LEU A 105 2.44 -3.75 -11.41
CA LEU A 105 3.20 -4.22 -10.26
C LEU A 105 4.60 -4.76 -10.64
N PRO A 106 4.77 -5.63 -11.64
CA PRO A 106 6.10 -6.13 -12.03
C PRO A 106 7.09 -5.04 -12.48
N GLN A 107 6.61 -3.89 -12.93
CA GLN A 107 7.45 -2.78 -13.40
C GLN A 107 7.96 -1.89 -12.26
N LEU A 108 7.40 -2.01 -11.06
CA LEU A 108 7.83 -1.25 -9.88
C LEU A 108 9.04 -1.93 -9.22
N THR A 109 10.21 -1.76 -9.83
CA THR A 109 11.50 -2.31 -9.37
C THR A 109 12.31 -1.35 -8.50
N SER A 110 11.98 -0.05 -8.51
CA SER A 110 12.55 0.96 -7.62
C SER A 110 11.50 1.98 -7.19
N LEU A 111 11.64 2.50 -5.97
CA LEU A 111 10.77 3.52 -5.38
C LEU A 111 11.58 4.74 -4.95
N GLU A 112 11.33 5.87 -5.58
CA GLU A 112 11.90 7.16 -5.16
C GLU A 112 11.12 7.73 -3.98
N LEU A 113 11.82 8.03 -2.87
CA LEU A 113 11.22 8.53 -1.63
C LEU A 113 10.47 9.84 -1.84
N GLN A 114 10.88 10.70 -2.78
CA GLN A 114 10.13 11.92 -3.08
C GLN A 114 8.66 11.66 -3.45
N TYR A 115 8.37 10.48 -4.04
CA TYR A 115 7.01 10.10 -4.43
C TYR A 115 6.27 9.29 -3.36
N VAL A 116 6.98 8.47 -2.59
CA VAL A 116 6.38 7.51 -1.64
C VAL A 116 6.47 7.92 -0.17
N SER A 117 7.44 8.74 0.21
CA SER A 117 7.58 9.34 1.54
C SER A 117 8.56 10.53 1.52
N PRO A 118 8.10 11.76 1.23
CA PRO A 118 8.95 12.94 1.30
C PRO A 118 9.47 13.20 2.73
N LYS A 119 8.73 12.75 3.75
CA LYS A 119 9.15 12.88 5.16
C LYS A 119 10.42 12.08 5.45
N LEU A 120 10.53 10.83 4.97
CA LEU A 120 11.76 10.05 5.10
C LEU A 120 12.91 10.66 4.30
N LEU A 121 12.63 11.24 3.13
CA LEU A 121 13.67 11.93 2.34
C LEU A 121 14.24 13.16 3.06
N MET A 122 13.40 13.88 3.81
CA MET A 122 13.79 15.06 4.59
C MET A 122 14.50 14.73 5.91
N CYS A 123 14.50 13.47 6.34
CA CYS A 123 15.14 13.05 7.59
C CYS A 123 16.66 13.27 7.52
N ARG A 124 17.17 14.13 8.40
CA ARG A 124 18.60 14.40 8.58
C ARG A 124 18.95 14.42 10.07
N ASP A 125 20.10 13.84 10.40
CA ASP A 125 20.74 13.90 11.72
C ASP A 125 19.79 13.55 12.89
N LEU A 126 19.11 12.41 12.80
CA LEU A 126 18.16 11.96 13.80
C LEU A 126 18.89 11.48 15.06
N GLU A 127 18.31 11.73 16.23
CA GLU A 127 18.83 11.19 17.50
C GLU A 127 18.69 9.66 17.60
N LEU A 128 17.83 9.07 16.78
CA LEU A 128 17.56 7.64 16.74
C LEU A 128 18.78 6.87 16.19
N ALA A 129 19.10 5.74 16.84
CA ALA A 129 20.12 4.82 16.37
C ALA A 129 19.72 4.17 15.04
N VAL A 130 20.71 3.84 14.19
CA VAL A 130 20.50 2.98 13.04
C VAL A 130 20.00 1.61 13.57
N PRO A 131 18.87 1.08 13.07
CA PRO A 131 18.33 -0.18 13.57
C PRO A 131 19.34 -1.32 13.53
N GLY A 132 19.48 -2.07 14.62
CA GLY A 132 20.43 -3.18 14.74
C GLY A 132 21.87 -2.80 15.07
N THR A 133 22.17 -1.51 15.29
CA THR A 133 23.54 -1.04 15.62
C THR A 133 23.75 -0.63 17.09
N TYR A 134 22.69 -0.63 17.90
CA TYR A 134 22.79 -0.24 19.31
C TYR A 134 23.56 -1.28 20.12
N ASP A 135 24.68 -0.85 20.70
CA ASP A 135 25.50 -1.60 21.67
C ASP A 135 25.72 -0.69 22.89
N PRO A 136 25.39 -1.12 24.12
CA PRO A 136 25.57 -0.29 25.32
C PRO A 136 27.03 0.09 25.59
N ASN A 137 28.01 -0.61 25.01
CA ASN A 137 29.44 -0.34 25.20
C ASN A 137 30.06 0.53 24.10
N GLN A 138 29.29 0.88 23.06
CA GLN A 138 29.79 1.68 21.94
C GLN A 138 29.01 2.98 21.78
N PRO A 139 29.60 4.02 21.17
CA PRO A 139 28.86 5.22 20.81
C PRO A 139 27.68 4.89 19.89
N ILE A 140 26.54 5.52 20.12
CA ILE A 140 25.33 5.30 19.32
C ILE A 140 25.57 5.79 17.89
N ILE A 141 25.49 4.87 16.92
CA ILE A 141 25.47 5.21 15.50
C ILE A 141 24.08 5.73 15.15
N ARG A 142 23.95 7.05 15.08
CA ARG A 142 22.69 7.74 14.76
C ARG A 142 22.38 7.70 13.27
N ILE A 143 21.09 7.78 12.92
CA ILE A 143 20.65 7.88 11.53
C ILE A 143 21.00 9.28 11.01
N GLN A 144 22.00 9.36 10.13
CA GLN A 144 22.34 10.61 9.46
C GLN A 144 21.35 10.94 8.36
N SER A 145 20.99 9.95 7.54
CA SER A 145 19.98 10.12 6.49
C SER A 145 19.51 8.78 5.91
N ILE A 146 18.45 8.84 5.11
CA ILE A 146 17.91 7.70 4.39
C ILE A 146 18.22 7.88 2.89
N ALA A 147 18.64 6.81 2.23
CA ALA A 147 18.90 6.84 0.78
C ALA A 147 17.63 7.23 0.01
N PRO A 148 17.75 8.06 -1.06
CA PRO A 148 16.58 8.63 -1.74
C PRO A 148 15.77 7.61 -2.54
N SER A 149 16.34 6.46 -2.86
CA SER A 149 15.72 5.43 -3.71
C SER A 149 15.78 4.07 -3.02
N LEU A 150 14.72 3.28 -3.16
CA LEU A 150 14.56 1.96 -2.57
C LEU A 150 14.42 0.92 -3.67
N GLN A 151 15.37 -0.01 -3.73
CA GLN A 151 15.26 -1.14 -4.65
C GLN A 151 14.18 -2.11 -4.15
N VAL A 152 13.27 -2.48 -5.03
CA VAL A 152 12.24 -3.50 -4.75
C VAL A 152 12.76 -4.85 -5.23
N ILE A 153 12.86 -5.81 -4.31
CA ILE A 153 13.34 -7.15 -4.65
C ILE A 153 12.18 -7.94 -5.27
N THR A 154 12.34 -8.35 -6.53
CA THR A 154 11.32 -9.12 -7.27
C THR A 154 11.10 -10.49 -6.64
N SER A 155 10.04 -10.61 -5.86
CA SER A 155 9.59 -11.83 -5.18
C SER A 155 8.11 -11.70 -4.84
N LYS A 156 7.47 -12.74 -4.29
CA LYS A 156 6.06 -12.65 -3.87
C LYS A 156 5.82 -11.55 -2.83
N GLN A 157 6.74 -11.40 -1.88
CA GLN A 157 6.64 -10.44 -0.77
C GLN A 157 7.17 -9.05 -1.12
N ARG A 158 7.91 -8.92 -2.24
CA ARG A 158 8.43 -7.64 -2.76
C ARG A 158 9.14 -6.75 -1.73
N PRO A 159 10.07 -7.28 -0.91
CA PRO A 159 10.67 -6.49 0.14
C PRO A 159 11.48 -5.31 -0.42
N ARG A 160 11.50 -4.20 0.35
CA ARG A 160 12.23 -2.98 0.00
C ARG A 160 13.62 -3.06 0.59
N LYS A 161 14.64 -2.92 -0.25
CA LYS A 161 16.03 -2.74 0.19
C LYS A 161 16.21 -1.27 0.60
N LEU A 162 16.04 -1.02 1.88
CA LEU A 162 16.25 0.28 2.52
C LEU A 162 17.72 0.44 2.91
N THR A 163 18.34 1.54 2.49
CA THR A 163 19.70 1.92 2.88
C THR A 163 19.63 3.16 3.78
N ILE A 164 20.29 3.08 4.93
CA ILE A 164 20.37 4.16 5.92
C ILE A 164 21.85 4.51 6.10
N MET A 165 22.19 5.79 6.00
CA MET A 165 23.53 6.28 6.30
C MET A 165 23.64 6.59 7.79
N GLY A 166 24.66 6.02 8.44
CA GLY A 166 24.95 6.26 9.84
C GLY A 166 25.79 7.52 10.01
N GLY A 167 25.77 8.12 11.21
CA GLY A 167 26.63 9.28 11.52
C GLY A 167 28.13 8.98 11.49
N ASN A 168 28.52 7.71 11.39
CA ASN A 168 29.90 7.25 11.27
C ASN A 168 30.40 7.14 9.82
N GLY A 169 29.57 7.45 8.83
CA GLY A 169 29.89 7.33 7.40
C GLY A 169 29.56 5.95 6.86
#